data_AF-F3CCS0-F1
#
_entry.id   AF-F3CCS0-F1
#
_cell.length_a   1.000
_cell.length_b   1.000
_cell.length_c   1.000
_cell.angle_alpha   90.00
_cell.angle_beta   90.00
_cell.angle_gamma   90.00
#
_symmetry.space_group_name_H-M   'P 1'
#
loop_
_entity.id
_entity.type
_entity.pdbx_description
1 polymer ?
#
loop_
_entity_poly.entity_id
_entity_poly.type
_entity_poly.pdbx_seq_one_letter_code
_entity_poly.pdbx_strand_id
1 'polypeptide(L)'
;MENHFKFLTLPKTSGEVANVFIHGYSSGHDLDDRRMLANSIPGALRQSVNILAFWPSSHFTQMDNRSRGLLMAAARVHPLAGAAALAGDRVVHFARIRNRARDMGKVLLAQLDRYLFEHHPDVKQVNLIGHSLGGRLLVSALKNLQQTPEHGLVVGDVLLMAAAVRIEAAEAEVLKQKISGRLINAYSSEDHVLLLNLGETSLGRTPVEHFENVRMQGYRHHHYWRRLQEVLIATRFSGCEGLETGVAVLPTVSRDPVLQDIWLHSVLAR
;
A
#
# COMPACT_ATOMS: atom_id res chain seq x y z
N MET A 1 4.73 -12.88 -15.69
CA MET A 1 5.40 -12.09 -14.65
C MET A 1 5.22 -12.85 -13.36
N GLU A 2 6.30 -13.20 -12.69
CA GLU A 2 6.24 -13.80 -11.36
C GLU A 2 5.74 -12.73 -10.37
N ASN A 3 4.79 -13.10 -9.52
CA ASN A 3 4.27 -12.23 -8.47
C ASN A 3 5.36 -12.10 -7.39
N HIS A 4 6.16 -11.05 -7.45
CA HIS A 4 7.29 -10.85 -6.54
C HIS A 4 7.34 -9.41 -6.02
N PHE A 5 7.57 -9.26 -4.71
CA PHE A 5 7.78 -7.99 -4.06
C PHE A 5 9.24 -7.56 -4.14
N LYS A 6 9.45 -6.25 -4.13
CA LYS A 6 10.77 -5.66 -3.86
C LYS A 6 10.69 -4.95 -2.52
N PHE A 7 11.42 -5.46 -1.54
CA PHE A 7 11.46 -4.89 -0.21
C PHE A 7 12.65 -3.93 -0.08
N LEU A 8 12.37 -2.71 0.35
CA LEU A 8 13.38 -1.72 0.69
C LEU A 8 13.32 -1.46 2.19
N THR A 9 14.38 -1.83 2.91
CA THR A 9 14.51 -1.47 4.32
C THR A 9 15.10 -0.06 4.43
N LEU A 10 14.45 0.79 5.23
CA LEU A 10 14.95 2.14 5.49
C LEU A 10 16.07 2.16 6.54
N PRO A 11 16.94 3.18 6.54
CA PRO A 11 18.07 3.26 7.47
C PRO A 11 17.62 3.27 8.93
N LYS A 12 18.29 2.44 9.74
CA LYS A 12 18.02 2.02 11.13
C LYS A 12 17.11 0.79 11.22
N THR A 13 17.72 -0.31 11.66
CA THR A 13 17.22 -1.69 11.44
C THR A 13 17.22 -2.54 12.71
N SER A 14 17.19 -1.95 13.90
CA SER A 14 17.20 -2.73 15.14
C SER A 14 15.81 -2.75 15.77
N GLY A 15 15.38 -3.92 16.23
CA GLY A 15 14.12 -4.13 16.94
C GLY A 15 13.44 -5.45 16.56
N GLU A 16 12.55 -5.91 17.43
CA GLU A 16 11.78 -7.14 17.21
C GLU A 16 10.51 -6.94 16.37
N VAL A 17 10.17 -5.68 16.09
CA VAL A 17 8.97 -5.27 15.36
C VAL A 17 9.36 -4.50 14.10
N ALA A 18 8.77 -4.88 12.97
CA ALA A 18 8.90 -4.16 11.71
C ALA A 18 7.56 -3.53 11.27
N ASN A 19 7.61 -2.32 10.74
CA ASN A 19 6.49 -1.65 10.09
C ASN A 19 6.65 -1.80 8.57
N VAL A 20 5.68 -2.45 7.92
CA VAL A 20 5.72 -2.75 6.49
C VAL A 20 4.68 -1.90 5.77
N PHE A 21 5.15 -1.13 4.81
CA PHE A 21 4.40 -0.11 4.09
C PHE A 21 4.13 -0.54 2.64
N ILE A 22 2.85 -0.67 2.29
CA ILE A 22 2.39 -1.10 0.97
C ILE A 22 1.64 0.06 0.30
N HIS A 23 2.20 0.56 -0.79
CA HIS A 23 1.62 1.68 -1.55
C HIS A 23 0.44 1.26 -2.44
N GLY A 24 -0.29 2.27 -2.92
CA GLY A 24 -1.43 2.12 -3.81
C GLY A 24 -1.08 2.05 -5.29
N TYR A 25 -2.10 2.18 -6.14
CA TYR A 25 -1.96 2.25 -7.60
C TYR A 25 -1.12 3.44 -8.04
N SER A 26 -0.32 3.31 -9.11
CA SER A 26 0.47 4.40 -9.68
C SER A 26 1.44 5.05 -8.68
N SER A 27 1.90 4.29 -7.69
CA SER A 27 2.93 4.71 -6.74
C SER A 27 4.08 3.70 -6.76
N GLY A 28 5.28 4.15 -6.41
CA GLY A 28 6.48 3.32 -6.28
C GLY A 28 7.09 2.86 -7.62
N HIS A 29 6.64 3.45 -8.74
CA HIS A 29 7.01 3.03 -10.09
C HIS A 29 8.28 3.70 -10.62
N ASP A 30 8.58 4.91 -10.13
CA ASP A 30 9.83 5.63 -10.41
C ASP A 30 10.59 6.00 -9.12
N LEU A 31 11.73 6.67 -9.28
CA LEU A 31 12.59 7.06 -8.15
C LEU A 31 11.96 8.12 -7.26
N ASP A 32 11.27 9.08 -7.85
CA ASP A 32 10.75 10.23 -7.13
C ASP A 32 9.55 9.81 -6.28
N ASP A 33 8.73 8.89 -6.79
CA ASP A 33 7.69 8.20 -6.04
C ASP A 33 8.26 7.46 -4.83
N ARG A 34 9.30 6.65 -5.03
CA ARG A 34 9.91 5.86 -3.95
C ARG A 34 10.51 6.75 -2.88
N ARG A 35 11.16 7.84 -3.28
CA ARG A 35 11.68 8.88 -2.37
C ARG A 35 10.56 9.56 -1.61
N MET A 36 9.48 9.93 -2.28
CA MET A 36 8.32 10.55 -1.65
C MET A 36 7.74 9.62 -0.57
N LEU A 37 7.57 8.33 -0.88
CA LEU A 37 7.09 7.34 0.07
C LEU A 37 8.04 7.16 1.27
N ALA A 38 9.35 7.03 1.02
CA ALA A 38 10.36 6.90 2.07
C ALA A 38 10.42 8.15 2.97
N ASN A 39 10.40 9.35 2.39
CA ASN A 39 10.44 10.61 3.12
C ASN A 39 9.14 10.92 3.89
N SER A 40 8.03 10.28 3.52
CA SER A 40 6.75 10.43 4.22
C SER A 40 6.71 9.68 5.55
N ILE A 41 7.59 8.68 5.76
CA ILE A 41 7.61 7.88 6.98
C ILE A 41 8.22 8.72 8.13
N PRO A 42 7.47 9.00 9.21
CA PRO A 42 7.92 9.91 10.26
C PRO A 42 9.13 9.39 11.03
N GLY A 43 9.92 10.33 11.54
CA GLY A 43 11.11 10.01 12.34
C GLY A 43 10.83 9.25 13.64
N ALA A 44 9.62 9.35 14.19
CA ALA A 44 9.26 8.65 15.43
C ALA A 44 9.24 7.12 15.26
N LEU A 45 8.90 6.62 14.07
CA LEU A 45 8.93 5.18 13.76
C LEU A 45 10.35 4.64 13.58
N ARG A 46 11.41 5.46 13.72
CA ARG A 46 12.82 5.07 13.49
C ARG A 46 13.41 4.17 14.58
N GLN A 47 12.68 3.89 15.65
CA GLN A 47 13.07 2.88 16.64
C GLN A 47 12.68 1.45 16.22
N SER A 48 11.94 1.31 15.12
CA SER A 48 11.53 0.04 14.54
C SER A 48 12.15 -0.15 13.16
N VAL A 49 12.21 -1.40 12.69
CA VAL A 49 12.56 -1.69 11.30
C VAL A 49 11.43 -1.17 10.40
N ASN A 50 11.72 -0.35 9.39
CA ASN A 50 10.71 0.15 8.46
C ASN A 50 11.00 -0.37 7.05
N ILE A 51 10.02 -1.02 6.43
CA ILE A 51 10.16 -1.69 5.13
C ILE A 51 9.09 -1.16 4.17
N LEU A 52 9.52 -0.72 2.99
CA LEU A 52 8.63 -0.45 1.87
C LEU A 52 8.53 -1.70 1.00
N ALA A 53 7.33 -2.22 0.81
CA ALA A 53 7.05 -3.37 -0.03
C ALA A 53 6.49 -2.92 -1.38
N PHE A 54 7.35 -2.85 -2.38
CA PHE A 54 6.99 -2.48 -3.74
C PHE A 54 6.46 -3.67 -4.51
N TRP A 55 5.39 -3.44 -5.26
CA TRP A 55 4.72 -4.44 -6.09
C TRP A 55 4.42 -3.87 -7.47
N PRO A 56 4.17 -4.71 -8.51
CA PRO A 56 3.91 -4.25 -9.88
C PRO A 56 2.52 -3.59 -10.03
N SER A 57 2.36 -2.44 -9.38
CA SER A 57 1.13 -1.64 -9.31
C SER A 57 0.77 -0.99 -10.64
N SER A 58 1.74 -0.85 -11.58
CA SER A 58 1.58 -0.13 -12.85
C SER A 58 1.19 1.35 -12.65
N HIS A 59 1.08 2.10 -13.75
CA HIS A 59 0.80 3.53 -13.74
C HIS A 59 -0.42 3.86 -14.61
N PHE A 60 -1.22 4.86 -14.22
CA PHE A 60 -2.45 5.26 -14.94
C PHE A 60 -2.20 5.68 -16.39
N THR A 61 -1.02 6.21 -16.70
CA THR A 61 -0.69 6.63 -18.07
C THR A 61 -0.21 5.47 -18.94
N GLN A 62 0.18 4.34 -18.36
CA GLN A 62 0.75 3.20 -19.10
C GLN A 62 -0.34 2.54 -19.98
N MET A 63 -0.03 2.29 -21.25
CA MET A 63 -0.91 1.58 -22.19
C MET A 63 -0.08 0.59 -22.99
N ASP A 64 -0.62 -0.62 -23.16
CA ASP A 64 0.01 -1.63 -24.00
C ASP A 64 -0.13 -1.26 -25.48
N ASN A 65 0.79 -1.76 -26.33
CA ASN A 65 0.84 -1.41 -27.75
C ASN A 65 -0.48 -1.73 -28.51
N ARG A 66 -1.18 -2.80 -28.10
CA ARG A 66 -2.51 -3.14 -28.67
C ARG A 66 -3.56 -2.07 -28.34
N SER A 67 -3.61 -1.61 -27.09
CA SER A 67 -4.51 -0.53 -26.66
C SER A 67 -4.20 0.78 -27.36
N ARG A 68 -2.91 1.12 -27.54
CA ARG A 68 -2.47 2.30 -28.31
C ARG A 68 -2.90 2.21 -29.77
N GLY A 69 -2.76 1.05 -30.40
CA GLY A 69 -3.22 0.80 -31.76
C GLY A 69 -4.73 0.97 -31.92
N LEU A 70 -5.51 0.41 -31.00
CA LEU A 70 -6.97 0.54 -30.98
C LEU A 70 -7.42 1.99 -30.76
N LEU A 71 -6.80 2.70 -29.81
CA LEU A 71 -7.06 4.11 -29.55
C LEU A 71 -6.81 4.97 -30.79
N MET A 72 -5.67 4.77 -31.46
CA MET A 72 -5.32 5.50 -32.67
C MET A 72 -6.27 5.19 -33.83
N ALA A 73 -6.69 3.93 -33.99
CA ALA A 73 -7.67 3.54 -34.99
C ALA A 73 -9.04 4.19 -34.73
N ALA A 74 -9.52 4.18 -33.48
CA ALA A 74 -10.79 4.79 -33.10
C ALA A 74 -10.79 6.32 -33.25
N ALA A 75 -9.68 6.98 -32.87
CA ALA A 75 -9.53 8.42 -33.01
C ALA A 75 -9.52 8.88 -34.47
N ARG A 76 -9.02 8.04 -35.40
CA ARG A 76 -9.09 8.28 -36.85
C ARG A 76 -10.51 8.22 -37.40
N VAL A 77 -11.41 7.45 -36.76
CA VAL A 77 -12.82 7.38 -37.15
C VAL A 77 -13.57 8.61 -36.64
N HIS A 78 -13.45 8.90 -35.34
CA HIS A 78 -14.08 10.08 -34.74
C HIS A 78 -13.44 10.42 -33.38
N PRO A 79 -13.29 11.71 -33.00
CA PRO A 79 -12.74 12.10 -31.71
C PRO A 79 -13.46 11.47 -30.50
N LEU A 80 -14.80 11.41 -30.53
CA LEU A 80 -15.59 10.77 -29.46
C LEU A 80 -15.36 9.25 -29.38
N ALA A 81 -15.12 8.59 -30.52
CA ALA A 81 -14.79 7.17 -30.52
C ALA A 81 -13.41 6.92 -29.89
N GLY A 82 -12.44 7.80 -30.14
CA GLY A 82 -11.15 7.81 -29.45
C GLY A 82 -11.29 8.00 -27.93
N ALA A 83 -12.11 8.97 -27.51
CA ALA A 83 -12.37 9.21 -26.09
C ALA A 83 -13.06 8.01 -25.40
N ALA A 84 -14.05 7.40 -26.05
CA ALA A 84 -14.72 6.21 -25.55
C ALA A 84 -13.77 5.01 -25.44
N ALA A 85 -12.90 4.81 -26.44
CA ALA A 85 -11.88 3.75 -26.42
C ALA A 85 -10.88 3.96 -25.27
N LEU A 86 -10.43 5.20 -25.03
CA LEU A 86 -9.58 5.53 -23.89
C LEU A 86 -10.27 5.21 -22.57
N ALA A 87 -11.52 5.66 -22.39
CA ALA A 87 -12.27 5.41 -21.16
C ALA A 87 -12.43 3.90 -20.90
N GLY A 88 -12.78 3.13 -21.95
CA GLY A 88 -12.88 1.68 -21.88
C GLY A 88 -11.56 1.00 -21.50
N ASP A 89 -10.45 1.38 -22.14
CA ASP A 89 -9.12 0.86 -21.80
C ASP A 89 -8.76 1.11 -20.32
N ARG A 90 -9.02 2.32 -19.81
CA ARG A 90 -8.73 2.67 -18.42
C ARG A 90 -9.55 1.87 -17.41
N VAL A 91 -10.82 1.60 -17.70
CA VAL A 91 -11.66 0.73 -16.85
C VAL A 91 -11.10 -0.69 -16.80
N VAL A 92 -10.76 -1.26 -17.97
CA VAL A 92 -10.19 -2.62 -18.06
C VAL A 92 -8.83 -2.68 -17.36
N HIS A 93 -7.98 -1.67 -17.57
CA HIS A 93 -6.67 -1.57 -16.95
C HIS A 93 -6.78 -1.55 -15.42
N PHE A 94 -7.63 -0.67 -14.88
CA PHE A 94 -7.85 -0.59 -13.44
C PHE A 94 -8.36 -1.91 -12.85
N ALA A 95 -9.32 -2.58 -13.51
CA ALA A 95 -9.81 -3.88 -13.08
C ALA A 95 -8.71 -4.97 -13.06
N ARG A 96 -7.80 -4.96 -14.05
CA ARG A 96 -6.64 -5.87 -14.08
C ARG A 96 -5.69 -5.61 -12.90
N ILE A 97 -5.37 -4.36 -12.61
CA ILE A 97 -4.49 -4.00 -11.48
C ILE A 97 -5.17 -4.35 -10.14
N ARG A 98 -6.49 -4.18 -10.04
CA ARG A 98 -7.26 -4.61 -8.86
C ARG A 98 -7.16 -6.11 -8.60
N ASN A 99 -7.22 -6.92 -9.65
CA ASN A 99 -7.02 -8.38 -9.55
C ASN A 99 -5.56 -8.71 -9.20
N ARG A 100 -4.59 -8.03 -9.83
CA ARG A 100 -3.17 -8.19 -9.49
C ARG A 100 -2.88 -7.88 -8.03
N ALA A 101 -3.48 -6.83 -7.46
CA ALA A 101 -3.34 -6.52 -6.03
C ALA A 101 -3.81 -7.69 -5.14
N ARG A 102 -4.92 -8.37 -5.51
CA ARG A 102 -5.37 -9.58 -4.82
C ARG A 102 -4.35 -10.71 -4.95
N ASP A 103 -3.81 -10.95 -6.14
CA ASP A 103 -2.85 -12.02 -6.38
C ASP A 103 -1.50 -11.77 -5.70
N MET A 104 -1.02 -10.53 -5.66
CA MET A 104 0.15 -10.14 -4.88
C MET A 104 -0.07 -10.35 -3.38
N GLY A 105 -1.29 -10.13 -2.88
CA GLY A 105 -1.60 -10.36 -1.47
C GLY A 105 -1.40 -11.82 -1.06
N LYS A 106 -1.72 -12.78 -1.94
CA LYS A 106 -1.55 -14.22 -1.66
C LYS A 106 -0.10 -14.63 -1.39
N VAL A 107 0.87 -13.87 -1.92
CA VAL A 107 2.30 -14.19 -1.79
C VAL A 107 3.05 -13.27 -0.81
N LEU A 108 2.40 -12.22 -0.31
CA LEU A 108 3.06 -11.19 0.52
C LEU A 108 3.71 -11.79 1.76
N LEU A 109 2.94 -12.49 2.59
CA LEU A 109 3.43 -12.93 3.91
C LEU A 109 4.56 -13.96 3.77
N ALA A 110 4.48 -14.86 2.80
CA ALA A 110 5.56 -15.83 2.56
C ALA A 110 6.87 -15.15 2.10
N GLN A 111 6.77 -14.18 1.18
CA GLN A 111 7.95 -13.44 0.71
C GLN A 111 8.53 -12.51 1.78
N LEU A 112 7.66 -11.87 2.57
CA LEU A 112 8.07 -11.01 3.66
C LEU A 112 8.72 -11.81 4.80
N ASP A 113 8.16 -12.96 5.16
CA ASP A 113 8.72 -13.88 6.16
C ASP A 113 10.13 -14.33 5.76
N ARG A 114 10.32 -14.75 4.50
CA ARG A 114 11.64 -15.08 3.95
C ARG A 114 12.61 -13.89 3.99
N TYR A 115 12.17 -12.72 3.54
CA TYR A 115 12.98 -11.50 3.53
C TYR A 115 13.43 -11.10 4.94
N LEU A 116 12.53 -11.13 5.92
CA LEU A 116 12.84 -10.81 7.31
C LEU A 116 13.78 -11.85 7.92
N PHE A 117 13.58 -13.13 7.65
CA PHE A 117 14.50 -14.17 8.11
C PHE A 117 15.93 -13.95 7.60
N GLU A 118 16.10 -13.57 6.32
CA GLU A 118 17.42 -13.38 5.68
C GLU A 118 18.11 -12.07 6.08
N HIS A 119 17.33 -10.99 6.30
CA HIS A 119 17.89 -9.64 6.46
C HIS A 119 17.69 -9.04 7.86
N HIS A 120 16.71 -9.51 8.62
CA HIS A 120 16.27 -8.96 9.91
C HIS A 120 15.83 -10.08 10.89
N PRO A 121 16.72 -11.02 11.27
CA PRO A 121 16.36 -12.24 11.98
C PRO A 121 15.74 -12.00 13.37
N ASP A 122 15.99 -10.83 13.95
CA ASP A 122 15.43 -10.42 15.25
C ASP A 122 13.96 -9.99 15.15
N VAL A 123 13.47 -9.65 13.95
CA VAL A 123 12.07 -9.27 13.74
C VAL A 123 11.18 -10.49 13.84
N LYS A 124 10.28 -10.50 14.83
CA LYS A 124 9.28 -11.55 15.05
C LYS A 124 7.86 -11.11 14.75
N GLN A 125 7.60 -9.80 14.80
CA GLN A 125 6.28 -9.24 14.53
C GLN A 125 6.34 -8.17 13.44
N VAL A 126 5.33 -8.16 12.56
CA VAL A 126 5.13 -7.10 11.58
C VAL A 126 3.84 -6.35 11.82
N ASN A 127 3.89 -5.02 11.78
CA ASN A 127 2.71 -4.20 11.59
C ASN A 127 2.59 -3.87 10.09
N LEU A 128 1.38 -3.95 9.54
CA LEU A 128 1.14 -3.79 8.10
C LEU A 128 0.33 -2.53 7.82
N ILE A 129 0.84 -1.67 6.94
CA ILE A 129 0.21 -0.40 6.57
C ILE A 129 -0.06 -0.41 5.07
N GLY A 130 -1.33 -0.39 4.67
CA GLY A 130 -1.74 -0.51 3.27
C GLY A 130 -2.56 0.68 2.81
N HIS A 131 -2.11 1.37 1.76
CA HIS A 131 -2.85 2.46 1.13
C HIS A 131 -3.61 2.00 -0.13
N SER A 132 -4.89 2.34 -0.28
CA SER A 132 -5.63 2.12 -1.54
C SER A 132 -5.61 0.65 -1.99
N LEU A 133 -5.10 0.33 -3.18
CA LEU A 133 -4.90 -1.06 -3.63
C LEU A 133 -3.90 -1.83 -2.76
N GLY A 134 -2.96 -1.17 -2.08
CA GLY A 134 -2.12 -1.77 -1.05
C GLY A 134 -2.96 -2.28 0.13
N GLY A 135 -4.04 -1.58 0.50
CA GLY A 135 -5.00 -2.08 1.48
C GLY A 135 -5.78 -3.31 0.99
N ARG A 136 -6.19 -3.33 -0.29
CA ARG A 136 -6.78 -4.52 -0.93
C ARG A 136 -5.83 -5.72 -0.89
N LEU A 137 -4.55 -5.46 -1.13
CA LEU A 137 -3.49 -6.45 -1.10
C LEU A 137 -3.35 -7.04 0.30
N LEU A 138 -3.28 -6.21 1.34
CA LEU A 138 -3.21 -6.67 2.73
C LEU A 138 -4.43 -7.51 3.14
N VAL A 139 -5.62 -7.09 2.75
CA VAL A 139 -6.84 -7.84 3.00
C VAL A 139 -6.79 -9.21 2.32
N SER A 140 -6.29 -9.28 1.09
CA SER A 140 -6.05 -10.55 0.41
C SER A 140 -5.01 -11.40 1.15
N ALA A 141 -3.92 -10.81 1.62
CA ALA A 141 -2.90 -11.52 2.39
C ALA A 141 -3.47 -12.17 3.67
N LEU A 142 -4.25 -11.41 4.44
CA LEU A 142 -4.87 -11.91 5.68
C LEU A 142 -5.93 -12.99 5.41
N LYS A 143 -6.76 -12.83 4.35
CA LYS A 143 -7.75 -13.85 3.96
C LYS A 143 -7.08 -15.17 3.57
N ASN A 144 -5.86 -15.14 3.05
CA ASN A 144 -5.11 -16.32 2.64
C ASN A 144 -4.14 -16.82 3.73
N LEU A 145 -4.12 -16.20 4.91
CA LEU A 145 -3.31 -16.65 6.03
C LEU A 145 -3.98 -17.86 6.72
N GLN A 146 -3.64 -19.06 6.24
CA GLN A 146 -4.17 -20.32 6.79
C GLN A 146 -3.34 -20.85 7.96
N GLN A 147 -2.02 -20.74 7.87
CA GLN A 147 -1.05 -21.21 8.85
C GLN A 147 -0.04 -20.11 9.16
N THR A 148 0.62 -20.21 10.31
CA THR A 148 1.75 -19.33 10.63
C THR A 148 2.81 -19.46 9.52
N PRO A 149 3.41 -18.35 9.06
CA PRO A 149 4.53 -18.40 8.12
C PRO A 149 5.67 -19.28 8.64
N GLU A 150 6.50 -19.77 7.71
CA GLU A 150 7.56 -20.77 7.95
C GLU A 150 8.49 -20.39 9.10
N HIS A 151 8.88 -19.11 9.20
CA HIS A 151 9.80 -18.62 10.21
C HIS A 151 9.10 -17.98 11.42
N GLY A 152 7.79 -18.24 11.59
CA GLY A 152 7.04 -17.85 12.78
C GLY A 152 6.59 -16.39 12.81
N LEU A 153 6.57 -15.68 11.67
CA LEU A 153 6.17 -14.28 11.60
C LEU A 153 4.74 -14.04 12.11
N VAL A 154 4.62 -13.15 13.10
CA VAL A 154 3.33 -12.73 13.67
C VAL A 154 2.88 -11.42 13.04
N VAL A 155 1.61 -11.32 12.66
CA VAL A 155 1.01 -10.06 12.20
C VAL A 155 0.40 -9.31 13.38
N GLY A 156 0.95 -8.15 13.70
CA GLY A 156 0.51 -7.22 14.74
C GLY A 156 -0.59 -6.27 14.26
N ASP A 157 -0.36 -4.96 14.37
CA ASP A 157 -1.32 -3.94 13.94
C ASP A 157 -1.44 -3.91 12.40
N VAL A 158 -2.66 -3.82 11.90
CA VAL A 158 -2.96 -3.64 10.48
C VAL A 158 -3.71 -2.33 10.28
N LEU A 159 -3.07 -1.37 9.63
CA LEU A 159 -3.63 -0.08 9.29
C LEU A 159 -3.98 -0.01 7.79
N LEU A 160 -5.28 0.08 7.51
CA LEU A 160 -5.82 0.26 6.17
C LEU A 160 -6.16 1.74 5.93
N MET A 161 -5.43 2.38 5.02
CA MET A 161 -5.60 3.79 4.67
C MET A 161 -6.29 3.91 3.31
N ALA A 162 -7.46 4.54 3.25
CA ALA A 162 -8.22 4.68 2.01
C ALA A 162 -8.33 3.35 1.23
N ALA A 163 -8.54 2.22 1.92
CA ALA A 163 -8.43 0.91 1.29
C ALA A 163 -9.49 0.71 0.20
N ALA A 164 -9.01 0.41 -1.02
CA ALA A 164 -9.83 0.27 -2.21
C ALA A 164 -10.38 -1.16 -2.31
N VAL A 165 -11.10 -1.63 -1.29
CA VAL A 165 -11.66 -2.99 -1.19
C VAL A 165 -12.97 -2.95 -0.41
N ARG A 166 -13.95 -3.75 -0.82
CA ARG A 166 -15.16 -4.00 -0.03
C ARG A 166 -14.89 -5.12 0.97
N ILE A 167 -15.32 -4.92 2.22
CA ILE A 167 -15.30 -5.91 3.29
C ILE A 167 -16.63 -5.83 4.03
N GLU A 168 -17.17 -6.98 4.35
CA GLU A 168 -18.37 -7.10 5.18
C GLU A 168 -17.99 -7.39 6.65
N ALA A 169 -18.89 -7.11 7.58
CA ALA A 169 -18.62 -7.26 9.03
C ALA A 169 -18.10 -8.67 9.39
N ALA A 170 -18.76 -9.71 8.90
CA ALA A 170 -18.34 -11.09 9.14
C ALA A 170 -16.94 -11.40 8.59
N GLU A 171 -16.57 -10.81 7.44
CA GLU A 171 -15.22 -10.95 6.91
C GLU A 171 -14.20 -10.19 7.79
N ALA A 172 -14.55 -9.00 8.27
CA ALA A 172 -13.70 -8.20 9.16
C ALA A 172 -13.39 -8.93 10.47
N GLU A 173 -14.40 -9.61 11.05
CA GLU A 173 -14.23 -10.42 12.24
C GLU A 173 -13.22 -11.56 12.02
N VAL A 174 -13.34 -12.28 10.89
CA VAL A 174 -12.37 -13.33 10.52
C VAL A 174 -10.96 -12.75 10.35
N LEU A 175 -10.81 -11.59 9.71
CA LEU A 175 -9.50 -10.96 9.57
C LEU A 175 -8.90 -10.55 10.91
N LYS A 176 -9.73 -10.05 11.83
CA LYS A 176 -9.31 -9.64 13.18
C LYS A 176 -8.77 -10.82 14.00
N GLN A 177 -9.28 -12.03 13.79
CA GLN A 177 -8.77 -13.25 14.43
C GLN A 177 -7.41 -13.72 13.90
N LYS A 178 -6.96 -13.20 12.75
CA LYS A 178 -5.68 -13.57 12.10
C LYS A 178 -4.50 -12.73 12.55
N ILE A 179 -4.73 -11.72 13.39
CA ILE A 179 -3.71 -10.77 13.83
C ILE A 179 -3.66 -10.70 15.36
N SER A 180 -2.50 -10.42 15.93
CA SER A 180 -2.32 -10.20 17.37
C SER A 180 -2.65 -8.76 17.79
N GLY A 181 -2.59 -7.81 16.84
CA GLY A 181 -2.80 -6.39 17.07
C GLY A 181 -4.18 -5.90 16.64
N ARG A 182 -4.28 -4.60 16.35
CA ARG A 182 -5.50 -3.88 15.98
C ARG A 182 -5.75 -3.93 14.48
N LEU A 183 -7.03 -4.00 14.10
CA LEU A 183 -7.46 -3.93 12.70
C LEU A 183 -8.10 -2.55 12.49
N ILE A 184 -7.35 -1.63 11.89
CA ILE A 184 -7.66 -0.20 11.86
C ILE A 184 -8.06 0.23 10.44
N ASN A 185 -9.17 0.95 10.32
CA ASN A 185 -9.63 1.55 9.08
C ASN A 185 -9.56 3.08 9.18
N ALA A 186 -8.55 3.68 8.55
CA ALA A 186 -8.46 5.12 8.35
C ALA A 186 -9.19 5.48 7.04
N TYR A 187 -10.39 6.05 7.18
CA TYR A 187 -11.31 6.28 6.06
C TYR A 187 -11.70 7.75 5.90
N SER A 188 -12.07 8.14 4.68
CA SER A 188 -12.64 9.47 4.41
C SER A 188 -13.71 9.41 3.33
N SER A 189 -14.87 10.00 3.62
CA SER A 189 -15.96 10.14 2.65
C SER A 189 -15.64 11.14 1.52
N GLU A 190 -14.65 12.00 1.74
CA GLU A 190 -14.14 13.01 0.80
C GLU A 190 -13.11 12.45 -0.19
N ASP A 191 -12.74 11.17 -0.05
CA ASP A 191 -11.87 10.48 -1.00
C ASP A 191 -12.65 10.02 -2.24
N HIS A 192 -12.86 10.95 -3.16
CA HIS A 192 -13.59 10.70 -4.42
C HIS A 192 -12.86 9.76 -5.39
N VAL A 193 -11.55 9.54 -5.23
CA VAL A 193 -10.81 8.59 -6.09
C VAL A 193 -11.34 7.17 -5.90
N LEU A 194 -11.76 6.83 -4.69
CA LEU A 194 -12.32 5.51 -4.39
C LEU A 194 -13.71 5.26 -4.99
N LEU A 195 -14.37 6.28 -5.56
CA LEU A 195 -15.57 6.08 -6.39
C LEU A 195 -15.26 5.41 -7.73
N LEU A 196 -13.99 5.45 -8.16
CA LEU A 196 -13.52 4.74 -9.35
C LEU A 196 -13.48 3.22 -9.15
N ASN A 197 -13.61 2.72 -7.90
CA ASN A 197 -13.80 1.29 -7.64
C ASN A 197 -15.26 0.88 -7.95
N LEU A 198 -15.60 0.90 -9.25
CA LEU A 198 -16.93 0.63 -9.76
C LEU A 198 -17.49 -0.69 -9.22
N GLY A 199 -18.71 -0.63 -8.68
CA GLY A 199 -19.47 -1.78 -8.18
C GLY A 199 -19.25 -2.14 -6.70
N GLU A 200 -18.40 -1.42 -5.96
CA GLU A 200 -18.09 -1.73 -4.56
C GLU A 200 -18.01 -0.46 -3.70
N THR A 201 -18.72 -0.43 -2.56
CA THR A 201 -18.47 0.57 -1.51
C THR A 201 -17.13 0.25 -0.85
N SER A 202 -16.13 1.08 -1.10
CA SER A 202 -14.76 0.85 -0.61
C SER A 202 -14.65 1.15 0.89
N LEU A 203 -14.01 0.25 1.64
CA LEU A 203 -13.70 0.40 3.08
C LEU A 203 -13.04 1.75 3.39
N GLY A 204 -12.19 2.26 2.50
CA GLY A 204 -11.57 3.57 2.62
C GLY A 204 -12.51 4.78 2.60
N ARG A 205 -13.81 4.59 2.33
CA ARG A 205 -14.83 5.65 2.34
C ARG A 205 -15.88 5.49 3.44
N THR A 206 -15.96 4.33 4.08
CA THR A 206 -17.05 4.00 5.00
C THR A 206 -16.55 3.17 6.19
N PRO A 207 -17.13 3.35 7.38
CA PRO A 207 -16.82 2.48 8.51
C PRO A 207 -17.38 1.07 8.27
N VAL A 208 -16.71 0.06 8.83
CA VAL A 208 -17.18 -1.34 8.85
C VAL A 208 -17.02 -1.89 10.26
N GLU A 209 -17.99 -2.67 10.74
CA GLU A 209 -17.93 -3.30 12.06
C GLU A 209 -16.67 -4.16 12.24
N HIS A 210 -16.23 -4.36 13.48
CA HIS A 210 -14.99 -5.05 13.89
C HIS A 210 -13.68 -4.38 13.47
N PHE A 211 -13.72 -3.29 12.71
CA PHE A 211 -12.60 -2.36 12.57
C PHE A 211 -12.60 -1.30 13.67
N GLU A 212 -11.41 -0.88 14.10
CA GLU A 212 -11.21 0.41 14.73
C GLU A 212 -11.29 1.49 13.63
N ASN A 213 -12.46 2.10 13.47
CA ASN A 213 -12.71 3.06 12.40
C ASN A 213 -12.31 4.47 12.81
N VAL A 214 -11.37 5.06 12.08
CA VAL A 214 -10.87 6.42 12.29
C VAL A 214 -11.22 7.27 11.08
N ARG A 215 -12.08 8.28 11.28
CA ARG A 215 -12.50 9.17 10.21
C ARG A 215 -11.48 10.29 9.99
N MET A 216 -10.89 10.34 8.81
CA MET A 216 -9.96 11.37 8.37
C MET A 216 -10.72 12.52 7.67
N GLN A 217 -11.12 13.54 8.43
CA GLN A 217 -11.83 14.70 7.89
C GLN A 217 -10.92 15.54 6.96
N GLY A 218 -11.42 15.97 5.81
CA GLY A 218 -10.63 16.74 4.83
C GLY A 218 -9.60 15.91 4.03
N TYR A 219 -9.57 14.59 4.19
CA TYR A 219 -8.60 13.74 3.50
C TYR A 219 -9.05 13.37 2.10
N ARG A 220 -8.19 13.67 1.12
CA ARG A 220 -8.26 13.16 -0.25
C ARG A 220 -7.27 12.01 -0.40
N HIS A 221 -7.41 11.19 -1.45
CA HIS A 221 -6.61 9.99 -1.68
C HIS A 221 -5.09 10.17 -1.47
N HIS A 222 -4.52 11.24 -2.03
CA HIS A 222 -3.09 11.49 -1.99
C HIS A 222 -2.60 12.04 -0.63
N HIS A 223 -3.50 12.53 0.24
CA HIS A 223 -3.13 13.07 1.54
C HIS A 223 -2.60 11.99 2.49
N TYR A 224 -3.05 10.74 2.36
CA TYR A 224 -2.63 9.65 3.28
C TYR A 224 -1.12 9.43 3.30
N TRP A 225 -0.44 9.58 2.16
CA TRP A 225 1.03 9.54 2.11
C TRP A 225 1.65 10.86 2.49
N ARG A 226 1.22 11.96 1.88
CA ARG A 226 1.82 13.30 2.12
C ARG A 226 1.70 13.78 3.57
N ARG A 227 0.69 13.30 4.29
CA ARG A 227 0.37 13.62 5.68
C ARG A 227 0.29 12.35 6.53
N LEU A 228 1.17 11.37 6.24
CA LEU A 228 1.17 10.07 6.92
C LEU A 228 1.31 10.19 8.44
N GLN A 229 2.12 11.13 8.93
CA GLN A 229 2.27 11.41 10.36
C GLN A 229 0.93 11.68 11.05
N GLU A 230 0.09 12.50 10.43
CA GLU A 230 -1.23 12.83 10.98
C GLU A 230 -2.16 11.62 10.99
N VAL A 231 -2.08 10.74 9.98
CA VAL A 231 -2.83 9.48 9.97
C VAL A 231 -2.40 8.62 11.15
N LEU A 232 -1.09 8.42 11.32
CA LEU A 232 -0.53 7.59 12.37
C LEU A 232 -0.89 8.11 13.77
N ILE A 233 -0.84 9.43 13.98
CA ILE A 233 -1.29 10.08 15.23
C ILE A 233 -2.79 9.85 15.45
N ALA A 234 -3.62 10.14 14.44
CA ALA A 234 -5.07 10.00 14.54
C ALA A 234 -5.50 8.55 14.86
N THR A 235 -4.78 7.56 14.31
CA THR A 235 -5.01 6.14 14.57
C THR A 235 -4.32 5.61 15.82
N ARG A 236 -3.54 6.47 16.51
CA ARG A 236 -2.67 6.08 17.63
C ARG A 236 -1.84 4.85 17.27
N PHE A 237 -1.24 4.84 16.08
CA PHE A 237 -0.53 3.68 15.57
C PHE A 237 0.67 3.35 16.47
N SER A 238 0.95 2.07 16.67
CA SER A 238 2.00 1.62 17.57
C SER A 238 3.36 2.24 17.21
N GLY A 239 4.12 2.68 18.22
CA GLY A 239 5.40 3.38 18.03
C GLY A 239 5.28 4.87 17.71
N CYS A 240 4.07 5.45 17.78
CA CYS A 240 3.84 6.89 17.58
C CYS A 240 3.53 7.67 18.87
N GLU A 241 3.81 7.10 20.04
CA GLU A 241 3.60 7.73 21.33
C GLU A 241 4.46 9.01 21.46
N GLY A 242 3.83 10.13 21.83
CA GLY A 242 4.53 11.43 21.98
C GLY A 242 4.72 12.23 20.69
N LEU A 243 4.18 11.80 19.55
CA LEU A 243 4.14 12.61 18.33
C LEU A 243 3.10 13.73 18.44
N GLU A 244 3.55 14.98 18.32
CA GLU A 244 2.67 16.14 18.19
C GLU A 244 2.41 16.50 16.72
N THR A 245 1.19 16.97 16.42
CA THR A 245 0.82 17.56 15.13
C THR A 245 1.49 18.92 14.98
N GLY A 246 2.70 18.97 14.42
CA GLY A 246 3.39 20.25 14.19
C GLY A 246 4.85 20.16 13.76
N VAL A 247 5.52 19.02 13.98
CA VAL A 247 6.92 18.86 13.58
C VAL A 247 7.01 17.99 12.33
N ALA A 248 6.97 18.63 11.16
CA ALA A 248 7.54 18.04 9.95
C ALA A 248 9.06 17.99 10.16
N VAL A 249 9.59 16.84 10.57
CA VAL A 249 11.03 16.66 10.60
C VAL A 249 11.51 16.57 9.15
N LEU A 250 11.93 17.70 8.60
CA LEU A 250 12.79 17.76 7.42
C LEU A 250 13.99 16.83 7.68
N PRO A 251 14.30 15.87 6.79
CA PRO A 251 15.53 15.12 6.93
C PRO A 251 16.70 16.08 6.67
N THR A 252 17.45 16.38 7.72
CA THR A 252 18.84 16.81 7.60
C THR A 252 19.62 15.71 6.90
N VAL A 253 20.30 16.12 5.85
CA VAL A 253 21.04 15.31 4.88
C VAL A 253 21.99 14.34 5.57
N SER A 254 21.79 13.05 5.34
CA SER A 254 22.89 12.08 5.27
C SER A 254 22.45 10.83 4.51
N ARG A 255 22.48 10.94 3.18
CA ARG A 255 22.35 9.88 2.16
C ARG A 255 20.91 9.35 1.91
N ASP A 256 20.50 9.40 0.64
CA ASP A 256 19.20 8.95 0.14
C ASP A 256 19.14 7.40 0.09
N PRO A 257 18.24 6.76 0.87
CA PRO A 257 18.15 5.31 0.93
C PRO A 257 17.65 4.67 -0.36
N VAL A 258 16.92 5.41 -1.20
CA VAL A 258 16.43 4.92 -2.49
C VAL A 258 17.58 4.82 -3.50
N LEU A 259 18.54 5.75 -3.45
CA LEU A 259 19.72 5.73 -4.32
C LEU A 259 20.74 4.64 -3.96
N GLN A 260 20.70 4.12 -2.73
CA GLN A 260 21.62 3.06 -2.28
C GLN A 260 21.12 1.65 -2.57
N ASP A 261 19.88 1.50 -3.04
CA ASP A 261 19.34 0.22 -3.46
C ASP A 261 20.05 -0.21 -4.76
N ILE A 262 21.02 -1.12 -4.63
CA ILE A 262 21.86 -1.62 -5.74
C ILE A 262 20.98 -2.26 -6.85
N TRP A 263 19.74 -2.64 -6.54
CA TRP A 263 18.80 -3.24 -7.48
C TRP A 263 17.94 -2.23 -8.26
N LEU A 264 18.00 -0.94 -7.93
CA LEU A 264 17.18 0.14 -8.52
C LEU A 264 17.33 0.22 -10.05
N HIS A 265 18.55 0.02 -10.56
CA HIS A 265 18.83 0.03 -12.00
C HIS A 265 18.22 -1.15 -12.77
N SER A 266 17.99 -2.29 -12.10
CA SER A 266 17.37 -3.47 -12.75
C SER A 266 15.85 -3.34 -12.90
N VAL A 267 15.23 -2.39 -12.18
CA VAL A 267 13.77 -2.23 -12.12
C VAL A 267 13.24 -1.21 -13.11
N LEU A 268 13.98 -0.12 -13.34
CA LEU A 268 13.61 0.89 -14.33
C LEU A 268 13.90 0.45 -15.78
N ALA A 269 14.68 -0.62 -15.94
CA ALA A 269 15.09 -1.16 -17.23
C ALA A 269 14.15 -2.25 -17.80
N ARG A 270 12.96 -2.49 -17.21
CA ARG A 270 11.96 -3.43 -17.72
C ARG A 270 10.59 -2.80 -17.88
#